data_AF-A0A1Y4CEK7-F1
#
_entry.id   AF-A0A1Y4CEK7-F1
#
_cell.length_a   1.000
_cell.length_b   1.000
_cell.length_c   1.000
_cell.angle_alpha   90.00
_cell.angle_beta   90.00
_cell.angle_gamma   90.00
#
_symmetry.space_group_name_H-M   'P 1'
#
loop_
_entity.id
_entity.type
_entity.pdbx_description
1 polymer ?
#
loop_
_entity_poly.entity_id
_entity_poly.type
_entity_poly.pdbx_seq_one_letter_code
_entity_poly.pdbx_strand_id
1 'polypeptide(L)'
;MKRKAICPVCGKEFEADRITQKYCSNYCRRYAHRHGVNDHGRSSRKKEALRTFHCLKCGKLVRVTEATDRRTKFCSAHCERLYWKHSEKVKSQTIRHAFHCRNCGTYVEITEPYDRRIAFCSAACRLRWFSLHRSKKERVLP
;
A
#
# COMPACT_ATOMS: atom_id res chain seq x y z
N MET A 1 -6.92 -20.99 -16.41
CA MET A 1 -6.20 -20.57 -17.63
C MET A 1 -4.71 -20.57 -17.33
N LYS A 2 -3.94 -21.32 -18.11
CA LYS A 2 -2.49 -21.30 -18.04
C LYS A 2 -1.94 -20.10 -18.80
N ARG A 3 -0.93 -19.42 -18.26
CA ARG A 3 -0.29 -18.26 -18.91
C ARG A 3 1.23 -18.33 -18.81
N LYS A 4 1.94 -17.90 -19.85
CA LYS A 4 3.39 -17.71 -19.78
C LYS A 4 3.73 -16.51 -18.90
N ALA A 5 4.77 -16.63 -18.09
CA ALA A 5 5.22 -15.60 -17.17
C ALA A 5 6.75 -15.67 -16.97
N ILE A 6 7.38 -14.52 -16.68
CA ILE A 6 8.80 -14.46 -16.31
C ILE A 6 8.90 -14.38 -14.80
N CYS A 7 9.72 -15.24 -14.19
CA CYS A 7 9.94 -15.20 -12.75
C CYS A 7 10.79 -13.97 -12.36
N PRO A 8 10.32 -13.11 -11.46
CA PRO A 8 11.05 -11.89 -11.06
C PRO A 8 12.31 -12.16 -10.22
N VAL A 9 12.56 -13.43 -9.84
CA VAL A 9 13.70 -13.82 -9.00
C VAL A 9 14.84 -14.37 -9.84
N CYS A 10 14.54 -15.28 -10.78
CA CYS A 10 15.56 -15.97 -11.56
C CYS A 10 15.52 -15.65 -13.06
N GLY A 11 14.55 -14.85 -13.52
CA GLY A 11 14.40 -14.48 -14.93
C GLY A 11 13.88 -15.58 -15.85
N LYS A 12 13.65 -16.81 -15.34
CA LYS A 12 13.17 -17.93 -16.17
C LYS A 12 11.70 -17.77 -16.55
N GLU A 13 11.38 -18.13 -17.79
CA GLU A 13 10.01 -18.34 -18.23
C GLU A 13 9.39 -19.57 -17.56
N PHE A 14 8.12 -19.48 -17.21
CA PHE A 14 7.35 -20.59 -16.66
C PHE A 14 5.87 -20.47 -17.05
N GLU A 15 5.17 -21.61 -17.01
CA GLU A 15 3.72 -21.65 -17.19
C GLU A 15 3.03 -21.52 -15.82
N ALA A 16 2.22 -20.48 -15.66
CA ALA A 16 1.49 -20.21 -14.44
C ALA A 16 0.11 -20.88 -14.48
N ASP A 17 -0.17 -21.77 -13.53
CA ASP A 17 -1.45 -22.47 -13.42
C ASP A 17 -2.57 -21.58 -12.87
N ARG A 18 -2.18 -20.55 -12.10
CA ARG A 18 -3.10 -19.60 -11.46
C ARG A 18 -2.79 -18.19 -11.88
N ILE A 19 -3.81 -17.35 -12.02
CA ILE A 19 -3.64 -15.94 -12.39
C ILE A 19 -2.70 -15.19 -11.42
N THR A 20 -2.77 -15.54 -10.13
CA THR A 20 -1.96 -14.96 -9.04
C THR A 20 -0.56 -15.54 -8.91
N GLN A 21 -0.18 -16.59 -9.66
CA GLN A 21 1.14 -17.20 -9.58
C GLN A 21 2.20 -16.28 -10.18
N LYS A 22 3.09 -15.78 -9.33
CA LYS A 22 4.15 -14.82 -9.69
C LYS A 22 5.52 -15.47 -9.89
N TYR A 23 5.75 -16.66 -9.34
CA TYR A 23 7.06 -17.31 -9.35
C TYR A 23 6.99 -18.69 -9.99
N CYS A 24 8.09 -19.08 -10.63
CA CYS A 24 8.23 -20.41 -11.23
C CYS A 24 8.29 -21.53 -10.19
N SER A 25 8.65 -21.23 -8.93
CA SER A 25 8.82 -22.26 -7.90
C SER A 25 8.60 -21.74 -6.49
N ASN A 26 8.38 -22.68 -5.56
CA ASN A 26 8.31 -22.41 -4.13
C ASN A 26 9.61 -21.80 -3.60
N TYR A 27 10.76 -22.24 -4.13
CA TYR A 27 12.07 -21.67 -3.83
C TYR A 27 12.13 -20.18 -4.16
N CYS A 28 11.78 -19.80 -5.41
CA CYS A 28 11.80 -18.40 -5.83
C CYS A 28 10.81 -17.56 -5.02
N ARG A 29 9.63 -18.11 -4.71
CA ARG A 29 8.67 -17.44 -3.81
C ARG A 29 9.32 -17.14 -2.45
N ARG A 30 9.89 -18.14 -1.78
CA ARG A 30 10.55 -17.98 -0.48
C ARG A 30 11.72 -17.00 -0.54
N TYR A 31 12.55 -17.08 -1.59
CA TYR A 31 13.65 -16.15 -1.84
C TYR A 31 13.13 -14.70 -1.95
N ALA A 32 12.10 -14.46 -2.75
CA ALA A 32 11.52 -13.13 -2.92
C ALA A 32 10.99 -12.55 -1.59
N HIS A 33 10.35 -13.37 -0.75
CA HIS A 33 9.89 -12.94 0.57
C HIS A 33 11.06 -12.64 1.53
N ARG A 34 12.16 -13.39 1.43
CA ARG A 34 13.34 -13.25 2.28
C ARG A 34 14.19 -12.03 1.88
N HIS A 35 14.40 -11.79 0.60
CA HIS A 35 15.34 -10.78 0.09
C HIS A 35 14.67 -9.51 -0.47
N GLY A 36 13.34 -9.38 -0.35
CA GLY A 36 12.67 -8.12 -0.72
C GLY A 36 12.53 -7.92 -2.24
N VAL A 37 12.64 -8.97 -3.06
CA VAL A 37 12.41 -8.91 -4.53
C VAL A 37 10.96 -8.48 -4.86
N ASN A 38 10.07 -8.55 -3.87
CA ASN A 38 8.70 -8.00 -3.93
C ASN A 38 8.58 -6.53 -3.61
N ASP A 39 9.69 -5.81 -3.48
CA ASP A 39 9.61 -4.36 -3.42
C ASP A 39 8.73 -3.91 -4.58
N HIS A 40 7.60 -3.29 -4.21
CA HIS A 40 6.61 -2.76 -5.14
C HIS A 40 7.31 -1.69 -5.97
N GLY A 41 8.02 -2.17 -6.99
CA GLY A 41 8.97 -1.43 -7.80
C GLY A 41 8.20 -0.44 -8.64
N ARG A 42 8.49 0.84 -8.39
CA ARG A 42 8.05 2.01 -9.15
C ARG A 42 6.55 2.02 -9.43
N SER A 43 5.75 2.46 -8.45
CA SER A 43 4.57 3.25 -8.83
C SER A 43 5.05 4.30 -9.82
N SER A 44 4.44 4.38 -11.00
CA SER A 44 4.86 5.37 -12.00
C SER A 44 4.97 6.72 -11.31
N ARG A 45 6.15 7.37 -11.35
CA ARG A 45 6.35 8.70 -10.74
C ARG A 45 5.36 9.74 -11.30
N LYS A 46 4.67 9.41 -12.40
CA LYS A 46 3.71 10.23 -13.12
C LYS A 46 2.36 10.37 -12.43
N LYS A 47 1.96 9.46 -11.53
CA LYS A 47 0.68 9.56 -10.81
C LYS A 47 0.84 10.30 -9.48
N GLU A 48 -0.11 11.18 -9.20
CA GLU A 48 -0.22 11.84 -7.91
C GLU A 48 -0.50 10.81 -6.80
N ALA A 49 0.12 11.00 -5.63
CA ALA A 49 -0.05 10.08 -4.52
C ALA A 49 -1.35 10.43 -3.77
N LEU A 50 -2.23 9.44 -3.60
CA LEU A 50 -3.41 9.52 -2.75
C LEU A 50 -3.03 9.78 -1.29
N ARG A 51 -1.90 9.22 -0.85
CA ARG A 51 -1.28 9.45 0.46
C ARG A 51 0.20 9.07 0.43
N THR A 52 0.96 9.58 1.39
CA THR A 52 2.37 9.23 1.60
C THR A 52 2.63 8.86 3.06
N PHE A 53 3.58 7.98 3.33
CA PHE A 53 4.03 7.66 4.70
C PHE A 53 5.49 7.20 4.72
N HIS A 54 6.16 7.33 5.87
CA HIS A 54 7.53 6.83 6.05
C HIS A 54 7.51 5.39 6.58
N CYS A 55 8.29 4.50 5.97
CA CYS A 55 8.42 3.12 6.43
C CYS A 55 9.05 3.08 7.84
N LEU A 56 8.37 2.45 8.81
CA LEU A 56 8.88 2.35 10.18
C LEU A 56 10.20 1.57 10.30
N LYS A 57 10.52 0.69 9.33
CA LYS A 57 11.76 -0.09 9.36
C LYS A 57 12.96 0.62 8.74
N CYS A 58 12.78 1.22 7.57
CA CYS A 58 13.88 1.73 6.75
C CYS A 58 13.79 3.23 6.46
N GLY A 59 12.78 3.93 6.97
CA GLY A 59 12.57 5.37 6.77
C GLY A 59 12.14 5.76 5.36
N LYS A 60 12.15 4.86 4.38
CA LYS A 60 11.79 5.17 2.98
C LYS A 60 10.39 5.80 2.88
N LEU A 61 10.30 6.93 2.17
CA LEU A 61 9.04 7.55 1.80
C LEU A 61 8.28 6.66 0.80
N VAL A 62 7.10 6.22 1.20
CA VAL A 62 6.18 5.42 0.39
C VAL A 62 5.11 6.32 -0.16
N ARG A 63 4.96 6.33 -1.49
CA ARG A 63 3.85 6.98 -2.20
C ARG A 63 2.81 5.94 -2.55
N VAL A 64 1.57 6.16 -2.13
CA VAL A 64 0.44 5.32 -2.50
C VAL A 64 -0.38 6.01 -3.57
N THR A 65 -0.36 5.48 -4.79
CA THR A 65 -1.05 6.07 -5.95
C THR A 65 -2.37 5.37 -6.28
N GLU A 66 -2.56 4.15 -5.80
CA GLU A 66 -3.75 3.33 -6.11
C GLU A 66 -4.54 3.04 -4.82
N ALA A 67 -5.88 3.04 -4.90
CA ALA A 67 -6.72 2.75 -3.74
C ALA A 67 -6.61 1.28 -3.27
N THR A 68 -6.14 0.39 -4.14
CA THR A 68 -5.89 -1.03 -3.85
C THR A 68 -4.62 -1.26 -3.05
N ASP A 69 -3.69 -0.30 -3.02
CA ASP A 69 -2.49 -0.36 -2.20
C ASP A 69 -2.86 -0.07 -0.74
N ARG A 70 -2.82 -1.12 0.07
CA ARG A 70 -3.20 -1.13 1.49
C ARG A 70 -2.01 -0.91 2.43
N ARG A 71 -0.83 -0.55 1.93
CA ARG A 71 0.33 -0.31 2.80
C ARG A 71 0.09 0.92 3.67
N THR A 72 0.44 0.81 4.94
CA THR A 72 0.23 1.87 5.94
C THR A 72 1.46 2.15 6.79
N LYS A 73 2.25 1.12 7.12
CA LYS A 73 3.40 1.25 8.04
C LYS A 73 4.75 0.92 7.42
N PHE A 74 4.75 0.00 6.46
CA PHE A 74 5.98 -0.56 5.89
C PHE A 74 5.96 -0.46 4.37
N CYS A 75 7.13 -0.24 3.77
CA CYS A 75 7.25 -0.19 2.31
C CYS A 75 7.06 -1.57 1.65
N SER A 76 7.30 -2.66 2.38
CA SER A 76 7.15 -4.04 1.93
C SER A 76 6.97 -5.01 3.09
N ALA A 77 6.44 -6.20 2.79
CA ALA A 77 6.31 -7.30 3.74
C ALA A 77 7.68 -7.77 4.31
N HIS A 78 8.77 -7.48 3.60
CA HIS A 78 10.11 -7.74 4.10
C HIS A 78 10.48 -6.80 5.26
N CYS A 79 10.28 -5.49 5.07
CA CYS A 79 10.48 -4.50 6.12
C CYS A 79 9.60 -4.75 7.34
N GLU A 80 8.33 -5.11 7.12
CA GLU A 80 7.42 -5.49 8.21
C GLU A 80 7.99 -6.65 9.05
N ARG A 81 8.42 -7.73 8.42
CA ARG A 81 8.99 -8.88 9.12
C ARG A 81 10.27 -8.54 9.87
N LEU A 82 11.18 -7.78 9.24
CA LEU A 82 12.43 -7.37 9.88
C LEU A 82 12.20 -6.41 11.07
N TYR A 83 11.13 -5.63 11.03
CA TYR A 83 10.73 -4.77 12.12
C TYR A 83 10.22 -5.60 13.30
N TRP A 84 9.31 -6.54 13.05
CA TRP A 84 8.72 -7.36 14.10
C TRP A 84 9.63 -8.47 14.63
N LYS A 85 10.73 -8.81 13.94
CA LYS A 85 11.68 -9.84 14.38
C LYS A 85 12.26 -9.58 15.79
N HIS A 86 12.34 -8.32 16.21
CA HIS A 86 12.82 -7.90 17.54
C HIS A 86 11.78 -6.99 18.22
N SER A 87 10.52 -7.44 18.26
CA SER A 87 9.36 -6.65 18.72
C SER A 87 9.39 -6.26 20.20
N GLU A 88 10.16 -6.96 21.04
CA GLU A 88 10.25 -6.73 22.49
C GLU A 88 10.69 -5.31 22.86
N LYS A 89 11.36 -4.59 21.95
CA LYS A 89 11.84 -3.21 22.17
C LYS A 89 11.01 -2.15 21.43
N VAL A 90 9.92 -2.55 20.78
CA VAL A 90 9.17 -1.68 19.88
C VAL A 90 8.03 -0.97 20.62
N LYS A 91 8.25 0.29 21.00
CA LYS A 91 7.18 1.18 21.47
C LYS A 91 6.21 1.51 20.32
N SER A 92 4.95 1.83 20.66
CA SER A 92 3.98 2.34 19.67
C SER A 92 4.54 3.61 19.03
N GLN A 93 4.82 3.56 17.73
CA GLN A 93 5.47 4.66 17.02
C GLN A 93 4.46 5.38 16.12
N THR A 94 4.50 6.71 16.13
CA THR A 94 3.69 7.56 15.26
C THR A 94 4.11 7.36 13.81
N ILE A 95 3.15 7.02 12.96
CA ILE A 95 3.41 6.96 11.52
C ILE A 95 3.16 8.34 10.95
N ARG A 96 4.24 9.07 10.67
CA ARG A 96 4.14 10.34 9.95
C ARG A 96 3.66 10.09 8.53
N HIS A 97 2.58 10.73 8.16
CA HIS A 97 1.96 10.54 6.85
C HIS A 97 1.21 11.80 6.41
N ALA A 98 0.98 11.94 5.11
CA ALA A 98 0.28 13.09 4.55
C ALA A 98 -0.72 12.67 3.46
N PHE A 99 -1.76 13.47 3.27
CA PHE A 99 -2.80 13.23 2.26
C PHE A 99 -3.55 14.52 1.90
N HIS A 100 -4.18 14.53 0.72
CA HIS A 100 -5.17 15.54 0.37
C HIS A 100 -6.57 15.07 0.77
N CYS A 101 -7.36 15.95 1.38
CA CYS A 101 -8.72 15.61 1.76
C CYS A 101 -9.55 15.27 0.52
N ARG A 102 -10.19 14.11 0.51
CA ARG A 102 -11.02 13.66 -0.62
C ARG A 102 -12.27 14.52 -0.87
N ASN A 103 -12.67 15.34 0.10
CA ASN A 103 -13.84 16.21 -0.01
C ASN A 103 -13.48 17.63 -0.48
N CYS A 104 -12.51 18.27 0.17
CA CYS A 104 -12.19 19.68 -0.05
C CYS A 104 -10.79 19.92 -0.63
N GLY A 105 -9.99 18.88 -0.84
CA GLY A 105 -8.64 18.99 -1.40
C GLY A 105 -7.57 19.48 -0.43
N THR A 106 -7.92 19.95 0.78
CA THR A 106 -6.95 20.45 1.77
C THR A 106 -5.82 19.45 2.03
N TYR A 107 -4.57 19.90 1.96
CA TYR A 107 -3.40 19.13 2.36
C TYR A 107 -3.34 18.96 3.88
N VAL A 108 -3.16 17.73 4.34
CA VAL A 108 -3.09 17.38 5.76
C VAL A 108 -1.81 16.61 6.01
N GLU A 109 -1.02 17.08 6.98
CA GLU A 109 0.14 16.39 7.52
C GLU A 109 -0.18 15.86 8.93
N ILE A 110 0.11 14.59 9.15
CA ILE A 110 -0.12 13.90 10.42
C ILE A 110 1.22 13.72 11.12
N THR A 111 1.43 14.50 12.18
CA THR A 111 2.63 14.46 13.03
C THR A 111 2.35 13.81 14.39
N GLU A 112 1.09 13.81 14.83
CA GLU A 112 0.68 13.40 16.17
C GLU A 112 0.38 11.89 16.28
N PRO A 113 0.81 11.20 17.36
CA PRO A 113 0.62 9.75 17.54
C PRO A 113 -0.83 9.27 17.49
N TYR A 114 -1.76 10.10 17.96
CA TYR A 114 -3.16 9.73 18.15
C TYR A 114 -4.06 10.15 16.99
N ASP A 115 -3.52 10.88 16.03
CA ASP A 115 -4.28 11.29 14.86
C ASP A 115 -4.34 10.16 13.83
N ARG A 116 -5.56 9.64 13.64
CA ARG A 116 -5.85 8.48 12.79
C ARG A 116 -6.50 8.88 11.45
N ARG A 117 -6.52 10.17 11.11
CA ARG A 117 -7.13 10.63 9.85
C ARG A 117 -6.28 10.16 8.68
N ILE A 118 -6.89 9.57 7.65
CA ILE A 118 -6.15 9.01 6.49
C ILE A 118 -6.62 9.54 5.12
N ALA A 119 -7.72 10.29 5.08
CA ALA A 119 -8.39 10.67 3.84
C ALA A 119 -9.24 11.95 3.92
N PHE A 120 -9.61 12.37 5.13
CA PHE A 120 -10.45 13.54 5.35
C PHE A 120 -9.84 14.43 6.42
N CYS A 121 -9.85 15.74 6.20
CA CYS A 121 -9.35 16.70 7.18
C CYS A 121 -10.25 16.78 8.43
N SER A 122 -11.54 16.44 8.31
CA SER A 122 -12.50 16.50 9.41
C SER A 122 -13.63 15.48 9.28
N ALA A 123 -14.34 15.23 10.37
CA ALA A 123 -15.56 14.42 10.38
C ALA A 123 -16.65 15.01 9.45
N ALA A 124 -16.79 16.34 9.41
CA ALA A 124 -17.70 17.02 8.51
C ALA A 124 -17.39 16.74 7.02
N CYS A 125 -16.11 16.83 6.64
CA CYS A 125 -15.69 16.48 5.27
C CYS A 125 -15.93 15.01 4.93
N ARG A 126 -15.74 14.10 5.90
CA ARG A 126 -16.05 12.68 5.73
C ARG A 126 -17.55 12.48 5.46
N LEU A 127 -18.42 13.05 6.29
CA LEU A 127 -19.87 12.93 6.14
C LEU A 127 -20.35 13.50 4.81
N ARG A 128 -19.92 14.71 4.45
CA ARG A 128 -20.29 15.36 3.18
C ARG A 128 -19.88 14.54 1.96
N TRP A 129 -18.65 14.01 1.94
CA TRP A 129 -18.19 13.17 0.85
C TRP A 129 -19.08 11.94 0.68
N PHE A 130 -19.39 11.23 1.77
CA PHE A 130 -20.25 10.06 1.70
C PHE A 130 -21.67 10.40 1.26
N SER A 131 -22.26 11.51 1.71
CA SER A 131 -23.59 11.94 1.26
C SER A 131 -23.63 12.21 -0.25
N LEU A 132 -22.61 12.87 -0.81
CA LEU A 132 -22.52 13.17 -2.24
C LEU A 132 -22.28 11.93 -3.11
N HIS A 133 -21.60 10.90 -2.59
CA HIS A 133 -21.24 9.70 -3.34
C HIS A 133 -22.18 8.51 -3.09
N ARG A 134 -23.14 8.63 -2.15
CA ARG A 134 -24.15 7.59 -1.86
C ARG A 134 -25.16 7.43 -3.01
N SER A 135 -25.47 8.51 -3.72
CA SER A 135 -26.48 8.57 -4.80
C SER A 135 -26.05 8.00 -6.16
N LYS A 136 -24.80 7.52 -6.31
CA LYS A 136 -24.33 6.90 -7.57
C LYS A 136 -24.53 5.38 -7.64
N LYS A 137 -25.09 4.74 -6.60
CA LYS A 137 -25.31 3.28 -6.56
C LYS A 137 -26.71 2.84 -7.03
N GLU A 138 -27.63 3.76 -7.29
CA GLU A 138 -29.04 3.49 -7.65
C GLU A 138 -29.39 3.78 -9.11
N ARG A 139 -28.44 3.71 -10.05
CA ARG A 139 -28.74 3.70 -11.49
C ARG A 139 -27.88 2.70 -12.26
N VAL A 140 -27.88 1.44 -11.81
CA VAL A 140 -27.67 0.28 -12.68
C VAL A 140 -28.50 -0.87 -12.11
N LEU A 141 -29.75 -0.99 -12.54
CA LEU A 141 -30.46 -2.26 -12.64
C LEU A 141 -31.23 -2.26 -13.98
N PRO A 142 -31.40 -3.45 -14.59
CA PRO A 142 -31.54 -3.66 -16.03
C PRO A 142 -32.84 -3.14 -16.62
#